data_AF-A0A224A1W3-F1
#
_entry.id   AF-A0A224A1W3-F1
#
_cell.length_a   1.000
_cell.length_b   1.000
_cell.length_c   1.000
_cell.angle_alpha   90.00
_cell.angle_beta   90.00
_cell.angle_gamma   90.00
#
_symmetry.space_group_name_H-M   'P 1'
#
loop_
_entity.id
_entity.type
_entity.pdbx_description
1 polymer ?
#
loop_
_entity_poly.entity_id
_entity_poly.type
_entity_poly.pdbx_seq_one_letter_code
_entity_poly.pdbx_strand_id
1 'polypeptide(L)'
;MFMLICLAMLLVLLAIIFFSNKRSFLSALLVLETIVLASLLISISLLWVWGNSLFLFVLLLTFGVCEAGMGLSLLLSYIKITGNAIISASCAM
;
A
#
# COMPACT_ATOMS: atom_id res chain seq x y z
N MET A 1 4.94 23.39 2.00
CA MET A 1 4.86 22.79 3.35
C MET A 1 3.44 22.41 3.74
N PHE A 2 2.45 23.31 3.64
CA PHE A 2 1.04 22.98 3.93
C PHE A 2 0.51 21.75 3.17
N MET A 3 0.75 21.66 1.86
CA MET A 3 0.35 20.49 1.05
C MET A 3 0.93 19.16 1.57
N LEU A 4 2.17 19.18 2.08
CA LEU A 4 2.86 18.00 2.60
C LEU A 4 2.27 17.58 3.95
N ILE A 5 1.82 18.54 4.77
CA ILE A 5 1.05 18.27 5.99
C ILE A 5 -0.29 17.62 5.66
N CYS A 6 -1.01 18.10 4.64
CA CYS A 6 -2.27 17.50 4.21
C CYS A 6 -2.07 16.07 3.72
N LEU A 7 -1.01 15.81 2.93
CA LEU A 7 -0.68 14.47 2.47
C LEU A 7 -0.30 13.52 3.62
N ALA A 8 0.43 14.03 4.63
CA ALA A 8 0.76 13.26 5.82
C ALA A 8 -0.49 12.91 6.65
N MET A 9 -1.43 13.85 6.80
CA MET A 9 -2.72 13.58 7.46
C MET A 9 -3.55 12.56 6.68
N LEU A 10 -3.52 12.63 5.35
CA LEU A 10 -4.16 11.64 4.48
C LEU A 10 -3.56 10.24 4.70
N LEU A 11 -2.24 10.10 4.78
CA LEU A 11 -1.59 8.82 5.08
C LEU A 11 -2.06 8.20 6.39
N VAL A 12 -2.19 9.01 7.45
CA VAL A 12 -2.71 8.54 8.74
C VAL A 12 -4.14 8.03 8.59
N LEU A 13 -4.99 8.75 7.85
CA LEU A 13 -6.38 8.31 7.58
C LEU A 13 -6.41 7.00 6.80
N LEU A 14 -5.60 6.86 5.74
CA LEU A 14 -5.51 5.63 4.95
C LEU A 14 -5.04 4.44 5.80
N ALA A 15 -4.08 4.65 6.70
CA ALA A 15 -3.63 3.60 7.62
C ALA A 15 -4.77 3.13 8.54
N ILE A 16 -5.60 4.04 9.04
CA ILE A 16 -6.78 3.68 9.85
C ILE A 16 -7.80 2.88 9.01
N ILE A 17 -8.05 3.31 7.77
CA ILE A 17 -8.95 2.61 6.83
C ILE A 17 -8.43 1.20 6.53
N PHE A 18 -7.11 1.04 6.40
CA PHE A 18 -6.47 -0.26 6.18
C PHE A 18 -6.80 -1.24 7.32
N PHE A 19 -6.66 -0.82 8.59
CA PHE A 19 -7.01 -1.67 9.73
C PHE A 19 -8.51 -1.94 9.86
N SER A 20 -9.37 -1.07 9.34
CA SER A 20 -10.82 -1.26 9.32
C SER A 20 -11.28 -2.27 8.26
N ASN A 21 -10.52 -2.47 7.18
CA ASN A 21 -10.89 -3.36 6.08
C ASN A 21 -10.47 -4.82 6.34
N LYS A 22 -11.32 -5.56 7.05
CA LYS A 22 -11.07 -6.98 7.40
C LYS A 22 -11.72 -8.02 6.49
N ARG A 23 -12.55 -7.60 5.51
CA ARG A 23 -13.50 -8.52 4.83
C ARG A 23 -12.97 -9.14 3.53
N SER A 24 -12.21 -8.39 2.74
CA SER A 24 -11.71 -8.86 1.44
C SER A 24 -10.23 -8.55 1.29
N PHE A 25 -9.45 -9.57 0.94
CA PHE A 25 -8.01 -9.44 0.74
C PHE A 25 -7.68 -8.48 -0.40
N LEU A 26 -8.51 -8.46 -1.44
CA LEU A 26 -8.38 -7.53 -2.55
C LEU A 26 -8.60 -6.07 -2.11
N SER A 27 -9.58 -5.82 -1.24
CA SER A 27 -9.80 -4.47 -0.70
C SER A 27 -8.65 -3.98 0.18
N ALA A 28 -8.02 -4.89 0.94
CA ALA A 28 -6.84 -4.55 1.74
C ALA A 28 -5.63 -4.23 0.85
N LEU A 29 -5.40 -5.01 -0.21
CA LEU A 29 -4.34 -4.75 -1.21
C LEU A 29 -4.50 -3.39 -1.89
N LEU A 30 -5.75 -3.02 -2.25
CA LEU A 30 -6.03 -1.76 -2.93
C LEU A 30 -5.78 -0.56 -2.00
N VAL A 31 -6.13 -0.69 -0.71
CA VAL A 31 -5.77 0.35 0.28
C VAL A 31 -4.26 0.43 0.48
N LEU A 32 -3.55 -0.71 0.50
CA LEU A 32 -2.09 -0.72 0.61
C LEU A 32 -1.43 -0.01 -0.59
N GLU A 33 -1.92 -0.23 -1.81
CA GLU A 33 -1.43 0.47 -3.00
C GLU A 33 -1.63 1.99 -2.88
N THR A 34 -2.78 2.44 -2.36
CA THR A 34 -3.01 3.87 -2.13
C THR A 34 -2.07 4.47 -1.07
N ILE A 35 -1.67 3.70 -0.05
CA ILE A 35 -0.68 4.11 0.95
C ILE A 35 0.70 4.25 0.30
N VAL A 36 1.13 3.26 -0.50
CA VAL A 36 2.42 3.29 -1.21
C VAL A 36 2.49 4.48 -2.17
N LEU A 37 1.43 4.72 -2.96
CA LEU A 37 1.36 5.88 -3.86
C LEU A 37 1.43 7.22 -3.11
N ALA A 38 0.69 7.36 -2.00
CA ALA A 38 0.74 8.58 -1.19
C ALA A 38 2.14 8.80 -0.59
N SER A 39 2.83 7.74 -0.14
CA SER A 39 4.20 7.83 0.36
C SER A 39 5.22 8.20 -0.75
N LEU A 40 5.03 7.72 -1.98
CA LEU A 40 5.85 8.10 -3.13
C LEU A 40 5.66 9.59 -3.51
N LEU A 41 4.45 10.13 -3.37
CA LEU A 41 4.20 11.56 -3.55
C LEU A 41 4.92 12.41 -2.49
N ILE A 42 4.96 11.94 -1.23
CA ILE A 42 5.76 12.61 -0.20
C ILE A 42 7.25 12.53 -0.54
N SER A 43 7.75 11.36 -0.94
CA SER A 43 9.17 11.18 -1.23
C SER A 43 9.63 12.08 -2.37
N ILE A 44 8.90 12.18 -3.48
CA ILE A 44 9.29 13.07 -4.59
C ILE A 44 9.28 14.54 -4.18
N SER A 45 8.33 14.95 -3.33
CA SER A 45 8.27 16.32 -2.81
C SER A 45 9.44 16.64 -1.87
N LEU A 46 9.90 15.68 -1.06
CA LEU A 46 11.08 15.82 -0.21
C LEU A 46 12.37 15.87 -1.04
N LEU A 47 12.50 14.99 -2.05
CA LEU A 47 13.66 14.98 -2.94
C LEU A 47 13.81 16.31 -3.68
N TRP A 48 12.69 16.93 -4.11
CA TRP A 48 12.71 18.24 -4.74
C TRP A 48 13.28 19.30 -3.79
N VAL A 49 12.83 19.33 -2.53
CA VAL A 49 13.30 20.32 -1.54
C VAL A 49 14.78 20.15 -1.24
N TRP A 50 15.27 18.92 -1.18
CA TRP A 50 16.69 18.62 -0.92
C TRP A 50 17.57 18.72 -2.18
N GLY A 51 16.98 18.92 -3.36
CA GLY A 51 17.72 18.98 -4.63
C GLY A 51 18.48 17.69 -4.95
N ASN A 52 18.04 16.56 -4.42
CA ASN A 52 18.75 15.29 -4.56
C ASN A 52 18.42 14.62 -5.91
N SER A 53 19.27 13.69 -6.34
CA SER A 53 19.05 12.89 -7.54
C SER A 53 17.77 12.04 -7.45
N LEU A 54 17.06 11.93 -8.56
CA LEU A 54 15.83 11.12 -8.70
C LEU A 54 16.07 9.60 -8.56
N PHE A 55 17.32 9.15 -8.41
CA PHE A 55 17.67 7.74 -8.29
C PHE A 55 16.97 7.06 -7.11
N LEU A 56 16.93 7.73 -5.94
CA LEU A 56 16.24 7.20 -4.76
C LEU A 56 14.73 7.03 -5.00
N PHE A 57 14.11 7.93 -5.78
CA PHE A 57 12.70 7.82 -6.12
C PHE A 57 12.43 6.61 -7.02
N VAL A 58 13.27 6.39 -8.05
CA VAL A 58 13.15 5.23 -8.94
C VAL A 58 13.34 3.93 -8.17
N LEU A 59 14.31 3.89 -7.25
CA LEU A 59 14.55 2.72 -6.39
C LEU A 59 13.35 2.43 -5.47
N LEU A 60 12.75 3.46 -4.85
CA LEU A 60 11.53 3.28 -4.04
C LEU A 60 10.35 2.80 -4.89
N LEU A 61 10.23 3.28 -6.12
CA LEU A 61 9.16 2.88 -7.04
C LEU A 61 9.28 1.41 -7.45
N THR A 62 10.49 0.91 -7.72
CA THR A 62 10.68 -0.51 -8.06
C THR A 62 10.36 -1.43 -6.88
N PHE A 63 10.75 -1.07 -5.66
CA PHE A 63 10.35 -1.84 -4.47
C PHE A 63 8.84 -1.85 -4.25
N GLY A 64 8.15 -0.71 -4.45
CA GLY A 64 6.70 -0.63 -4.33
C GLY A 64 5.95 -1.52 -5.33
N VAL A 65 6.40 -1.58 -6.58
CA VAL A 65 5.80 -2.47 -7.60
C VAL A 65 6.08 -3.95 -7.29
N CYS A 66 7.28 -4.27 -6.79
CA CYS A 66 7.61 -5.64 -6.38
C CYS A 66 6.75 -6.12 -5.20
N GLU A 67 6.49 -5.27 -4.21
CA GLU A 67 5.61 -5.60 -3.08
C GLU A 67 4.17 -5.89 -3.56
N ALA A 68 3.64 -5.05 -4.46
CA ALA A 68 2.32 -5.27 -5.05
C ALA A 68 2.24 -6.60 -5.82
N GLY A 69 3.28 -6.94 -6.60
CA GLY A 69 3.38 -8.21 -7.31
C GLY A 69 3.41 -9.42 -6.37
N MET A 70 4.16 -9.31 -5.26
CA MET A 70 4.14 -10.34 -4.21
C MET A 70 2.76 -10.47 -3.57
N GLY A 71 2.09 -9.36 -3.25
CA GLY A 71 0.73 -9.36 -2.68
C GLY A 71 -0.31 -10.04 -3.58
N LEU A 72 -0.27 -9.78 -4.90
CA LEU A 72 -1.13 -10.44 -5.89
C LEU A 72 -0.85 -11.95 -6.01
N SER A 73 0.42 -12.35 -5.95
CA SER A 73 0.80 -13.77 -5.99
C SER A 73 0.25 -14.55 -4.77
N LEU A 74 0.23 -13.91 -3.60
CA LEU A 74 -0.37 -14.45 -2.38
C LEU A 74 -1.90 -14.52 -2.45
N LEU A 75 -2.55 -13.52 -3.03
CA LEU A 75 -3.99 -13.56 -3.27
C LEU A 75 -4.36 -14.74 -4.18
N LEU A 76 -3.60 -14.97 -5.25
CA LEU A 76 -3.84 -16.07 -6.17
C LEU A 76 -3.67 -17.44 -5.48
N SER A 77 -2.64 -17.62 -4.66
CA SER A 77 -2.46 -18.87 -3.91
C SER A 77 -3.57 -19.08 -2.88
N TYR A 78 -4.02 -18.02 -2.20
CA TYR A 78 -5.14 -18.09 -1.25
C TYR A 78 -6.44 -18.52 -1.92
N ILE A 79 -6.78 -17.94 -3.08
CA ILE A 79 -7.98 -18.30 -3.86
C ILE A 79 -7.90 -19.75 -4.33
N LYS A 80 -6.71 -20.24 -4.74
CA LYS A 80 -6.52 -21.64 -5.14
C LYS A 80 -6.78 -22.65 -4.00
N ILE A 81 -6.56 -22.26 -2.75
CA ILE A 81 -6.72 -23.14 -1.59
C ILE A 81 -8.15 -23.08 -1.03
N THR A 82 -8.73 -21.88 -0.92
CA THR A 82 -10.04 -21.67 -0.27
C THR A 82 -11.21 -21.63 -1.24
N GLY A 83 -10.94 -21.48 -2.54
CA GLY A 83 -11.96 -21.31 -3.58
C GLY A 83 -12.68 -19.95 -3.53
N ASN A 84 -12.30 -19.04 -2.62
CA ASN A 84 -12.98 -17.76 -2.43
C ASN A 84 -12.01 -16.65 -1.96
N ALA A 85 -12.28 -15.40 -2.33
CA ALA A 85 -11.44 -14.23 -1.99
C ALA A 85 -11.78 -13.59 -0.63
N ILE A 86 -12.65 -14.21 0.17
CA ILE A 86 -13.04 -13.71 1.49
C ILE A 86 -12.00 -14.15 2.51
N ILE A 87 -11.52 -13.20 3.31
CA ILE A 87 -10.74 -13.49 4.51
C ILE A 87 -11.72 -13.83 5.63
N SER A 88 -12.42 -14.96 5.52
CA SER A 88 -13.03 -15.55 6.71
C SER A 88 -11.96 -16.43 7.33
N ALA A 89 -11.60 -16.17 8.58
CA ALA A 89 -10.76 -17.08 9.36
C ALA A 89 -11.41 -18.47 9.34
N SER A 90 -10.92 -19.34 8.47
CA SER A 90 -11.09 -20.77 8.63
C SER A 90 -10.30 -21.15 9.87
N CYS A 91 -10.99 -21.16 11.01
CA CYS A 91 -10.68 -21.82 12.30
C CYS A 91 -10.81 -20.88 13.51
N ALA A 92 -11.96 -20.94 14.19
CA ALA A 92 -12.07 -21.18 15.63
C ALA A 92 -13.52 -21.53 16.03
N MET A 93 -14.03 -22.66 15.51
CA MET A 93 -14.86 -23.67 16.20
C MET A 93 -15.29 -24.76 15.20
#